data_AF-S4MCA8-F1
#
_entry.id   AF-S4MCA8-F1
#
_cell.length_a   1.000
_cell.length_b   1.000
_cell.length_c   1.000
_cell.angle_alpha   90.00
_cell.angle_beta   90.00
_cell.angle_gamma   90.00
#
_symmetry.space_group_name_H-M   'P 1'
#
loop_
_entity.id
_entity.type
_entity.pdbx_description
1 polymer ?
#
loop_
_entity_poly.entity_id
_entity_poly.type
_entity_poly.pdbx_seq_one_letter_code
_entity_poly.pdbx_strand_id
1 'polypeptide(L)'
;MIDTRRRRPSDALEAIEPPGNLELAAGVVSVTALVEILGALSGSAVWLLGLLVFLPGTASALCTAAQTRFVAAWTTVIVTLTVLLRGSDVGRSLDRALLVLLTLALGVTSVYACQRRIRREHEMLRLRSTAAAMQRHILHPLPLVTDDVLVNGVYEPVQEDRLVGGDIYEVVASPFGTRVLIGDVQGKGLAAVGAAFAVIGAFREAAHREPTLTALVDTLDSAVVRHNSYAEQSGDDERFVTALVVSIDAHAEAQIVNCGHIPPRLMHEGVVTTPPLESGVPLGLAELASEPTTVGWFDFPAGSTLLLTTDGLTETRSSDGTFYPVDERLTEHLALSPTELPRALYEDARAFAGEGSQHDDVAVLTVRRSPYR
;
A
#
# COMPACT_ATOMS: atom_id res chain seq x y z
N MET A 1 28.78 -23.45 20.00
CA MET A 1 27.36 -23.87 20.05
C MET A 1 26.59 -22.70 20.62
N ILE A 2 25.72 -21.96 19.94
CA ILE A 2 25.08 -22.08 18.62
C ILE A 2 24.93 -20.63 18.14
N ASP A 3 25.46 -20.31 16.96
CA ASP A 3 25.28 -19.03 16.27
C ASP A 3 24.00 -19.13 15.43
N THR A 4 22.90 -18.55 15.89
CA THR A 4 21.64 -18.47 15.15
C THR A 4 21.57 -17.17 14.37
N ARG A 5 22.16 -17.16 13.16
CA ARG A 5 21.80 -16.22 12.09
C ARG A 5 20.29 -16.26 11.87
N ARG A 6 19.56 -15.29 12.43
CA ARG A 6 18.17 -15.02 12.09
C ARG A 6 18.11 -14.54 10.64
N ARG A 7 17.53 -15.38 9.78
CA ARG A 7 17.08 -15.05 8.42
C ARG A 7 16.17 -13.83 8.48
N ARG A 8 16.50 -12.77 7.72
CA ARG A 8 15.54 -11.72 7.34
C ARG A 8 14.51 -12.35 6.41
N PRO A 9 13.20 -12.22 6.66
CA PRO A 9 12.17 -12.46 5.66
C PRO A 9 11.95 -11.19 4.82
N SER A 10 11.60 -11.42 3.55
CA SER A 10 11.23 -10.47 2.50
C SER A 10 12.28 -9.44 2.10
N ASP A 11 13.20 -9.88 1.25
CA ASP A 11 13.73 -9.01 0.20
C ASP A 11 12.54 -8.36 -0.51
N ALA A 12 12.52 -7.03 -0.48
CA ALA A 12 11.81 -6.26 -1.46
C ALA A 12 12.09 -6.89 -2.83
N LEU A 13 11.05 -7.21 -3.58
CA LEU A 13 11.19 -7.28 -5.02
C LEU A 13 11.55 -5.86 -5.45
N GLU A 14 12.83 -5.50 -5.35
CA GLU A 14 13.41 -4.35 -6.03
C GLU A 14 12.81 -4.40 -7.43
N ALA A 15 12.03 -3.38 -7.78
CA ALA A 15 11.56 -3.22 -9.13
C ALA A 15 12.83 -3.18 -9.99
N ILE A 16 13.14 -4.29 -10.65
CA ILE A 16 14.36 -4.42 -11.43
C ILE A 16 14.21 -3.42 -12.56
N GLU A 17 14.86 -2.26 -12.40
CA GLU A 17 14.89 -1.27 -13.44
C GLU A 17 15.54 -1.90 -14.67
N PRO A 18 14.88 -1.81 -15.85
CA PRO A 18 15.43 -2.42 -17.03
C PRO A 18 16.80 -1.79 -17.31
N PRO A 19 17.83 -2.60 -17.63
CA PRO A 19 19.17 -2.08 -17.86
C PRO A 19 19.16 -1.07 -19.01
N GLY A 20 20.14 -0.15 -18.99
CA GLY A 20 20.31 0.80 -20.07
C GLY A 20 20.50 0.08 -21.42
N ASN A 21 20.00 0.65 -22.52
CA ASN A 21 20.07 0.01 -23.83
C ASN A 21 21.51 -0.37 -24.24
N LEU A 22 22.49 0.45 -23.84
CA LEU A 22 23.90 0.24 -24.14
C LEU A 22 24.50 -0.91 -23.29
N GLU A 23 24.13 -0.99 -22.02
CA GLU A 23 24.57 -2.07 -21.11
C GLU A 23 24.02 -3.41 -21.57
N LEU A 24 22.73 -3.45 -21.93
CA LEU A 24 22.10 -4.65 -22.48
C LEU A 24 22.78 -5.09 -23.77
N ALA A 25 23.00 -4.17 -24.72
CA ALA A 25 23.65 -4.47 -25.98
C ALA A 25 25.07 -5.00 -25.76
N ALA A 26 25.85 -4.37 -24.89
CA ALA A 26 27.20 -4.81 -24.54
C ALA A 26 27.19 -6.20 -23.89
N GLY A 27 26.26 -6.47 -22.96
CA GLY A 27 26.10 -7.79 -22.33
C GLY A 27 25.74 -8.88 -23.35
N VAL A 28 24.76 -8.63 -24.21
CA VAL A 28 24.32 -9.57 -25.25
C VAL A 28 25.46 -9.88 -26.23
N VAL A 29 26.18 -8.85 -26.71
CA VAL A 29 27.32 -9.03 -27.62
C VAL A 29 28.44 -9.80 -26.92
N SER A 30 28.75 -9.48 -25.66
CA SER A 30 29.82 -10.15 -24.90
C SER A 30 29.54 -11.62 -24.67
N VAL A 31 28.32 -11.98 -24.25
CA VAL A 31 27.89 -13.39 -24.09
C VAL A 31 27.92 -14.10 -25.45
N THR A 32 27.44 -13.44 -26.51
CA THR A 32 27.47 -14.01 -27.87
C THR A 32 28.90 -14.31 -28.32
N ALA A 33 29.82 -13.35 -28.16
CA ALA A 33 31.22 -13.51 -28.54
C ALA A 33 31.91 -14.62 -27.74
N LEU A 34 31.64 -14.70 -26.43
CA LEU A 34 32.18 -15.75 -25.57
C LEU A 34 31.73 -17.14 -26.02
N VAL A 35 30.44 -17.31 -26.31
CA VAL A 35 29.88 -18.59 -26.79
C VAL A 35 30.49 -18.99 -28.14
N GLU A 36 30.68 -18.05 -29.07
CA GLU A 36 31.31 -18.32 -30.36
C GLU A 36 32.80 -18.69 -30.24
N ILE A 37 33.55 -17.99 -29.38
CA ILE A 37 34.97 -18.28 -29.13
C ILE A 37 35.13 -19.68 -28.52
N LEU A 38 34.35 -20.02 -27.49
CA LEU A 38 34.36 -21.35 -26.87
C LEU A 38 33.90 -22.43 -27.86
N GLY A 39 32.91 -22.12 -28.70
CA GLY A 39 32.45 -22.97 -29.80
C GLY A 39 33.56 -23.30 -30.80
N ALA A 40 34.35 -22.30 -31.18
CA ALA A 40 35.49 -22.46 -32.09
C ALA A 40 36.62 -23.28 -31.46
N LEU A 41 36.97 -23.01 -30.20
CA LEU A 41 38.05 -23.72 -29.48
C LEU A 41 37.72 -25.18 -29.19
N SER A 42 36.45 -25.50 -28.91
CA SER A 42 36.00 -26.86 -28.56
C SER A 42 35.74 -27.77 -29.76
N GLY A 43 35.77 -27.23 -30.99
CA GLY A 43 35.36 -27.95 -32.21
C GLY A 43 33.88 -28.38 -32.22
N SER A 44 33.11 -27.98 -31.21
CA SER A 44 31.71 -28.40 -30.95
C SER A 44 30.77 -27.20 -30.99
N ALA A 45 31.01 -26.29 -31.93
CA ALA A 45 30.30 -25.03 -32.09
C ALA A 45 28.77 -25.15 -32.03
N VAL A 46 28.20 -26.23 -32.58
CA VAL A 46 26.74 -26.46 -32.61
C VAL A 46 26.15 -26.66 -31.20
N TRP A 47 26.90 -27.24 -30.27
CA TRP A 47 26.41 -27.52 -28.92
C TRP A 47 26.38 -26.27 -28.05
N LEU A 48 27.41 -25.42 -28.16
CA LEU A 48 27.49 -24.18 -27.39
C LEU A 48 26.58 -23.07 -27.95
N LEU A 49 26.30 -23.06 -29.26
CA LEU A 49 25.30 -22.17 -29.87
C LEU A 49 23.90 -22.32 -29.24
N GLY A 50 23.55 -23.52 -28.77
CA GLY A 50 22.29 -23.77 -28.05
C GLY A 50 22.14 -22.96 -26.77
N LEU A 51 23.23 -22.46 -26.17
CA LEU A 51 23.17 -21.63 -24.97
C LEU A 51 22.63 -20.22 -25.25
N LEU A 52 22.75 -19.72 -26.49
CA LEU A 52 22.22 -18.40 -26.86
C LEU A 52 20.69 -18.33 -26.80
N VAL A 53 20.03 -19.49 -26.83
CA VAL A 53 18.57 -19.61 -26.75
C VAL A 53 18.01 -19.14 -25.39
N PHE A 54 18.84 -19.10 -24.34
CA PHE A 54 18.41 -18.59 -23.04
C PHE A 54 18.39 -17.06 -22.96
N LEU A 55 19.12 -16.36 -23.85
CA LEU A 55 19.21 -14.89 -23.82
C LEU A 55 17.83 -14.20 -23.97
N PRO A 56 16.96 -14.55 -24.95
CA PRO A 56 15.64 -13.95 -25.05
C PRO A 56 14.76 -14.24 -23.84
N GLY A 57 14.89 -15.44 -23.24
CA GLY A 57 14.18 -15.83 -22.03
C GLY A 57 14.56 -14.93 -20.84
N THR A 58 15.85 -14.73 -20.60
CA THR A 58 16.34 -13.82 -19.55
C THR A 58 15.92 -12.36 -19.82
N ALA A 59 16.02 -11.90 -21.06
CA ALA A 59 15.57 -10.57 -21.45
C ALA A 59 14.06 -10.38 -21.22
N SER A 60 13.23 -11.42 -21.46
CA SER A 60 11.79 -11.33 -21.23
C SER A 60 11.41 -11.07 -19.78
N ALA A 61 12.22 -11.56 -18.84
CA ALA A 61 12.02 -11.40 -17.41
C ALA A 61 12.47 -10.01 -16.92
N LEU A 62 13.59 -9.48 -17.44
CA LEU A 62 14.27 -8.31 -16.87
C LEU A 62 14.18 -7.03 -17.72
N CYS A 63 13.86 -7.16 -19.00
CA CYS A 63 13.95 -6.05 -19.95
C CYS A 63 12.58 -5.59 -20.46
N THR A 64 12.57 -4.46 -21.14
CA THR A 64 11.39 -3.94 -21.85
C THR A 64 11.01 -4.80 -23.06
N ALA A 65 9.79 -4.61 -23.59
CA ALA A 65 9.35 -5.31 -24.80
C ALA A 65 10.20 -4.98 -26.04
N ALA A 66 10.76 -3.77 -26.12
CA ALA A 66 11.63 -3.37 -27.23
C ALA A 66 13.00 -4.07 -27.13
N GLN A 67 13.57 -4.08 -25.92
CA GLN A 67 14.82 -4.77 -25.61
C GLN A 67 14.71 -6.29 -25.82
N THR A 68 13.66 -6.92 -25.33
CA THR A 68 13.43 -8.38 -25.53
C THR A 68 13.28 -8.73 -27.02
N ARG A 69 12.60 -7.89 -27.80
CA ARG A 69 12.53 -8.04 -29.27
C ARG A 69 13.90 -7.92 -29.92
N PHE A 70 14.72 -6.98 -29.48
CA PHE A 70 16.09 -6.83 -29.95
C PHE A 70 16.94 -8.08 -29.65
N VAL A 71 16.90 -8.58 -28.41
CA VAL A 71 17.65 -9.79 -28.03
C VAL A 71 17.17 -11.02 -28.80
N ALA A 72 15.87 -11.19 -28.99
CA ALA A 72 15.30 -12.29 -29.78
C ALA A 72 15.72 -12.22 -31.26
N ALA A 73 15.71 -11.02 -31.85
CA ALA A 73 16.16 -10.82 -33.23
C ALA A 73 17.66 -11.07 -33.37
N TRP A 74 18.49 -10.52 -32.49
CA TRP A 74 19.94 -10.70 -32.47
C TRP A 74 20.32 -12.19 -32.40
N THR A 75 19.76 -12.91 -31.43
CA THR A 75 20.05 -14.33 -31.22
C THR A 75 19.64 -15.19 -32.40
N THR A 76 18.47 -14.91 -33.00
CA THR A 76 18.00 -15.62 -34.19
C THR A 76 18.91 -15.35 -35.39
N VAL A 77 19.34 -14.09 -35.59
CA VAL A 77 20.26 -13.73 -36.68
C VAL A 77 21.61 -14.43 -36.52
N ILE A 78 22.20 -14.38 -35.32
CA ILE A 78 23.50 -15.01 -35.06
C ILE A 78 23.43 -16.52 -35.23
N VAL A 79 22.45 -17.19 -34.60
CA VAL A 79 22.31 -18.65 -34.74
C VAL A 79 22.09 -19.05 -36.20
N THR A 80 21.24 -18.32 -36.94
CA THR A 80 20.99 -18.61 -38.36
C THR A 80 22.24 -18.39 -39.21
N LEU A 81 22.93 -17.26 -39.03
CA LEU A 81 24.15 -16.93 -39.78
C LEU A 81 25.27 -17.94 -39.51
N THR A 82 25.50 -18.30 -38.26
CA THR A 82 26.54 -19.27 -37.88
C THR A 82 26.22 -20.67 -38.43
N VAL A 83 24.96 -21.07 -38.43
CA VAL A 83 24.50 -22.34 -39.04
C VAL A 83 24.70 -22.35 -40.56
N LEU A 84 24.41 -21.24 -41.24
CA LEU A 84 24.59 -21.11 -42.70
C LEU A 84 26.08 -21.10 -43.10
N LEU A 85 26.93 -20.35 -42.40
CA LEU A 85 28.34 -20.22 -42.73
C LEU A 85 29.16 -21.49 -42.44
N ARG A 86 28.77 -22.28 -41.43
CA ARG A 86 29.47 -23.53 -41.04
C ARG A 86 28.85 -24.80 -41.67
N GLY A 87 27.91 -24.65 -42.60
CA GLY A 87 27.09 -25.73 -43.13
C GLY A 87 27.67 -26.45 -44.35
N SER A 88 28.77 -27.20 -44.23
CA SER A 88 29.32 -28.00 -45.35
C SER A 88 28.94 -29.49 -45.33
N ASP A 89 28.50 -30.04 -44.19
CA ASP A 89 28.15 -31.46 -44.06
C ASP A 89 26.64 -31.73 -44.23
N VAL A 90 26.29 -32.59 -45.19
CA VAL A 90 24.91 -32.96 -45.59
C VAL A 90 24.19 -33.82 -44.53
N GLY A 91 24.92 -34.57 -43.69
CA GLY A 91 24.35 -35.51 -42.71
C GLY A 91 23.74 -34.90 -41.43
N ARG A 92 23.95 -33.61 -41.16
CA ARG A 92 23.47 -32.90 -39.95
C ARG A 92 22.45 -31.78 -40.24
N SER A 93 21.78 -31.84 -41.39
CA SER A 93 20.85 -30.79 -41.82
C SER A 93 19.61 -30.67 -40.94
N LEU A 94 19.09 -31.80 -40.42
CA LEU A 94 17.92 -31.81 -39.55
C LEU A 94 18.19 -31.14 -38.20
N ASP A 95 19.31 -31.47 -37.54
CA ASP A 95 19.69 -30.89 -36.24
C ASP A 95 19.85 -29.36 -36.32
N ARG A 96 20.44 -28.87 -37.41
CA ARG A 96 20.60 -27.43 -37.68
C ARG A 96 19.26 -26.73 -37.88
N ALA A 97 18.38 -27.33 -38.68
CA ALA A 97 17.04 -26.80 -38.90
C ALA A 97 16.22 -26.77 -37.60
N LEU A 98 16.33 -27.83 -36.78
CA LEU A 98 15.70 -27.90 -35.45
C LEU A 98 16.22 -26.82 -34.50
N LEU A 99 17.54 -26.55 -34.49
CA LEU A 99 18.12 -25.50 -33.66
C LEU A 99 17.61 -24.10 -34.05
N VAL A 100 17.56 -23.79 -35.34
CA VAL A 100 17.02 -22.51 -35.83
C VAL A 100 15.54 -22.39 -35.50
N LEU A 101 14.76 -23.44 -35.73
CA LEU A 101 13.33 -23.47 -35.41
C LEU A 101 13.08 -23.29 -33.90
N LEU A 102 13.86 -23.97 -33.05
CA LEU A 102 13.78 -23.86 -31.59
C LEU A 102 14.13 -22.44 -31.12
N THR A 103 15.18 -21.84 -31.70
CA THR A 103 15.61 -20.47 -31.39
C THR A 103 14.51 -19.47 -31.76
N LEU A 104 13.91 -19.62 -32.94
CA LEU A 104 12.79 -18.77 -33.39
C LEU A 104 11.58 -18.94 -32.46
N ALA A 105 11.18 -20.18 -32.16
CA ALA A 105 10.03 -20.47 -31.31
C ALA A 105 10.20 -19.92 -29.89
N LEU A 106 11.37 -20.08 -29.28
CA LEU A 106 11.66 -19.54 -27.95
C LEU A 106 11.82 -18.03 -27.96
N GLY A 107 12.36 -17.44 -29.03
CA GLY A 107 12.39 -15.99 -29.22
C GLY A 107 10.98 -15.38 -29.26
N VAL A 108 10.09 -15.96 -30.07
CA VAL A 108 8.67 -15.56 -30.15
C VAL A 108 7.97 -15.74 -28.80
N THR A 109 8.16 -16.89 -28.15
CA THR A 109 7.57 -17.18 -26.84
C THR A 109 8.05 -16.20 -25.77
N SER A 110 9.34 -15.84 -25.77
CA SER A 110 9.93 -14.88 -24.85
C SER A 110 9.37 -13.47 -25.05
N VAL A 111 9.23 -13.02 -26.31
CA VAL A 111 8.59 -11.73 -26.61
C VAL A 111 7.13 -11.73 -26.18
N TYR A 112 6.39 -12.82 -26.44
CA TYR A 112 5.00 -12.96 -25.99
C TYR A 112 4.89 -12.94 -24.46
N ALA A 113 5.75 -13.67 -23.76
CA ALA A 113 5.81 -13.69 -22.30
C ALA A 113 6.11 -12.29 -21.72
N CYS A 114 7.08 -11.58 -22.29
CA CYS A 114 7.42 -10.20 -21.92
C CYS A 114 6.23 -9.25 -22.15
N GLN A 115 5.56 -9.33 -23.29
CA GLN A 115 4.37 -8.53 -23.57
C GLN A 115 3.23 -8.84 -22.60
N ARG A 116 3.01 -10.11 -22.27
CA ARG A 116 1.99 -10.53 -21.30
C ARG A 116 2.31 -10.03 -19.89
N ARG A 117 3.58 -10.09 -19.47
CA ARG A 117 4.08 -9.52 -18.21
C ARG A 117 3.78 -8.03 -18.14
N ILE A 118 4.25 -7.27 -19.12
CA ILE A 118 4.09 -5.81 -19.17
C ILE A 118 2.60 -5.41 -19.25
N ARG A 119 1.76 -6.15 -19.97
CA ARG A 119 0.31 -5.88 -20.01
C ARG A 119 -0.35 -6.07 -18.64
N ARG A 120 -0.02 -7.16 -17.94
CA ARG A 120 -0.54 -7.43 -16.59
C ARG A 120 -0.08 -6.36 -15.59
N GLU A 121 1.20 -5.98 -15.65
CA GLU A 121 1.75 -4.91 -14.81
C GLU A 121 0.98 -3.59 -15.04
N HIS A 122 0.77 -3.17 -16.30
CA HIS A 122 0.00 -1.96 -16.61
C HIS A 122 -1.47 -2.04 -16.20
N GLU A 123 -2.11 -3.20 -16.36
CA GLU A 123 -3.50 -3.39 -15.96
C GLU A 123 -3.65 -3.28 -14.43
N MET A 124 -2.73 -3.89 -13.67
CA MET A 124 -2.70 -3.74 -12.21
C MET A 124 -2.48 -2.29 -11.79
N LEU A 125 -1.55 -1.56 -12.43
CA LEU A 125 -1.33 -0.14 -12.15
C LEU A 125 -2.57 0.71 -12.43
N ARG A 126 -3.28 0.46 -13.54
CA ARG A 126 -4.52 1.18 -13.89
C ARG A 126 -5.66 0.89 -12.91
N LEU A 127 -5.83 -0.37 -12.52
CA LEU A 127 -6.85 -0.76 -11.54
C LEU A 127 -6.55 -0.10 -10.18
N ARG A 128 -5.30 -0.15 -9.73
CA ARG A 128 -4.86 0.51 -8.49
C ARG A 128 -5.02 2.03 -8.54
N SER A 129 -4.65 2.69 -9.64
CA SER A 129 -4.83 4.15 -9.78
C SER A 129 -6.30 4.57 -9.78
N THR A 130 -7.17 3.74 -10.35
CA THR A 130 -8.61 4.01 -10.37
C THR A 130 -9.22 3.82 -8.98
N ALA A 131 -8.87 2.73 -8.29
CA ALA A 131 -9.31 2.48 -6.93
C ALA A 131 -8.84 3.58 -5.96
N ALA A 132 -7.60 4.04 -6.11
CA ALA A 132 -7.03 5.15 -5.35
C ALA A 132 -7.83 6.45 -5.55
N ALA A 133 -8.12 6.76 -6.81
CA ALA A 133 -8.94 7.92 -7.16
C ALA A 133 -10.36 7.79 -6.59
N MET A 134 -10.96 6.60 -6.61
CA MET A 134 -12.29 6.36 -6.03
C MET A 134 -12.29 6.49 -4.51
N GLN A 135 -11.30 5.92 -3.81
CA GLN A 135 -11.17 6.03 -2.36
C GLN A 135 -11.05 7.50 -1.93
N ARG A 136 -10.24 8.30 -2.63
CA ARG A 136 -10.14 9.75 -2.37
C ARG A 136 -11.44 10.51 -2.56
N HIS A 137 -12.28 10.11 -3.52
CA HIS A 137 -13.59 10.74 -3.73
C HIS A 137 -14.67 10.26 -2.76
N ILE A 138 -14.43 9.14 -2.08
CA ILE A 138 -15.36 8.59 -1.10
C ILE A 138 -15.12 9.21 0.27
N LEU A 139 -13.91 9.64 0.61
CA LEU A 139 -13.66 10.42 1.82
C LEU A 139 -14.23 11.84 1.68
N HIS A 140 -14.90 12.35 2.72
CA HIS A 140 -15.43 13.72 2.67
C HIS A 140 -14.29 14.75 2.60
N PRO A 141 -14.44 15.80 1.77
CA PRO A 141 -13.45 16.86 1.71
C PRO A 141 -13.38 17.60 3.06
N LEU A 142 -12.16 17.81 3.56
CA LEU A 142 -11.85 18.63 4.73
C LEU A 142 -11.40 20.04 4.27
N PRO A 143 -11.66 21.10 5.05
CA PRO A 143 -12.30 21.09 6.37
C PRO A 143 -13.82 20.91 6.31
N LEU A 144 -14.38 20.29 7.35
CA LEU A 144 -15.82 20.20 7.59
C LEU A 144 -16.18 21.02 8.83
N VAL A 145 -17.17 21.90 8.69
CA VAL A 145 -17.72 22.69 9.79
C VAL A 145 -19.11 22.17 10.11
N THR A 146 -19.33 21.79 11.37
CA THR A 146 -20.66 21.48 11.92
C THR A 146 -21.00 22.47 13.03
N ASP A 147 -22.20 22.38 13.59
CA ASP A 147 -22.61 23.22 14.72
C ASP A 147 -21.75 22.95 15.98
N ASP A 148 -21.25 21.72 16.13
CA ASP A 148 -20.51 21.31 17.32
C ASP A 148 -18.98 21.47 17.15
N VAL A 149 -18.46 21.25 15.94
CA VAL A 149 -17.01 21.13 15.71
C VAL A 149 -16.54 21.67 14.35
N LEU A 150 -15.26 22.06 14.31
CA LEU A 150 -14.48 22.24 13.08
C LEU A 150 -13.55 21.03 12.94
N VAL A 151 -13.72 20.25 11.89
CA VAL A 151 -12.84 19.13 11.55
C VAL A 151 -11.92 19.52 10.40
N ASN A 152 -10.63 19.29 10.57
CA ASN A 152 -9.61 19.46 9.54
C ASN A 152 -8.68 18.25 9.52
N GLY A 153 -7.91 18.06 8.46
CA GLY A 153 -7.04 16.90 8.37
C GLY A 153 -6.25 16.79 7.08
N VAL A 154 -5.32 15.84 7.09
CA VAL A 154 -4.47 15.46 5.96
C VAL A 154 -4.59 13.94 5.78
N TYR A 155 -4.72 13.53 4.53
CA TYR A 155 -4.71 12.12 4.12
C TYR A 155 -3.77 11.97 2.93
N GLU A 156 -2.68 11.23 3.13
CA GLU A 156 -1.63 11.07 2.13
C GLU A 156 -1.32 9.57 1.97
N PRO A 157 -1.88 8.93 0.92
CA PRO A 157 -1.64 7.51 0.68
C PRO A 157 -0.25 7.27 0.07
N VAL A 158 0.36 6.13 0.38
CA VAL A 158 1.73 5.79 -0.06
C VAL A 158 1.80 5.62 -1.58
N GLN A 159 2.74 6.34 -2.21
CA GLN A 159 2.90 6.38 -3.67
C GLN A 159 3.72 5.23 -4.26
N GLU A 160 4.40 4.43 -3.45
CA GLU A 160 5.28 3.38 -3.96
C GLU A 160 4.48 2.06 -4.13
N ASP A 161 4.20 1.74 -5.39
CA ASP A 161 3.61 0.50 -5.92
C ASP A 161 2.14 0.16 -5.62
N ARG A 162 1.51 0.79 -4.63
CA ARG A 162 0.21 0.30 -4.12
C ARG A 162 -0.97 1.23 -4.38
N LEU A 163 -0.73 2.54 -4.54
CA LEU A 163 -1.68 3.63 -4.86
C LEU A 163 -2.91 3.76 -3.93
N VAL A 164 -3.25 2.74 -3.15
CA VAL A 164 -4.50 2.56 -2.41
C VAL A 164 -4.17 2.20 -0.97
N GLY A 165 -4.65 3.03 -0.04
CA GLY A 165 -4.31 2.90 1.37
C GLY A 165 -5.34 2.16 2.23
N GLY A 166 -4.93 1.68 3.40
CA GLY A 166 -5.79 1.03 4.40
C GLY A 166 -6.57 2.02 5.27
N ASP A 167 -6.02 3.22 5.43
CA ASP A 167 -6.57 4.30 6.24
C ASP A 167 -7.91 4.83 5.73
N ILE A 168 -8.85 5.01 6.67
CA ILE A 168 -10.18 5.56 6.46
C ILE A 168 -10.50 6.65 7.48
N TYR A 169 -11.29 7.63 7.07
CA TYR A 169 -11.95 8.54 7.98
C TYR A 169 -13.31 8.96 7.46
N GLU A 170 -14.19 9.37 8.37
CA GLU A 170 -15.46 9.94 8.00
C GLU A 170 -16.00 10.89 9.08
N VAL A 171 -16.74 11.92 8.66
CA VAL A 171 -17.41 12.85 9.58
C VAL A 171 -18.85 13.05 9.15
N VAL A 172 -19.77 12.87 10.08
CA VAL A 172 -21.21 13.01 9.82
C VAL A 172 -21.84 13.89 10.90
N ALA A 173 -22.46 15.00 10.48
CA ALA A 173 -23.39 15.73 11.33
C ALA A 173 -24.70 14.94 11.39
N SER A 174 -25.12 14.50 12.59
CA SER A 174 -26.31 13.68 12.77
C SER A 174 -27.26 14.26 13.82
N PRO A 175 -28.50 13.73 13.95
CA PRO A 175 -29.43 14.14 14.99
C PRO A 175 -28.92 13.96 16.42
N PHE A 176 -27.83 13.22 16.60
CA PHE A 176 -27.22 12.89 17.89
C PHE A 176 -25.88 13.61 18.10
N GLY A 177 -25.63 14.68 17.33
CA GLY A 177 -24.36 15.42 17.31
C GLY A 177 -23.46 15.03 16.14
N THR A 178 -22.26 15.57 16.14
CA THR A 178 -21.24 15.25 15.14
C THR A 178 -20.52 13.96 15.48
N ARG A 179 -20.53 13.01 14.55
CA ARG A 179 -19.84 11.72 14.67
C ARG A 179 -18.62 11.68 13.78
N VAL A 180 -17.50 11.23 14.33
CA VAL A 180 -16.21 11.12 13.65
C VAL A 180 -15.73 9.68 13.71
N LEU A 181 -15.30 9.16 12.57
CA LEU A 181 -14.64 7.87 12.41
C LEU A 181 -13.22 8.13 11.89
N ILE A 182 -12.25 7.44 12.48
CA ILE A 182 -10.94 7.20 11.86
C ILE A 182 -10.61 5.72 12.04
N GLY A 183 -9.87 5.13 11.12
CA GLY A 183 -9.43 3.76 11.27
C GLY A 183 -8.43 3.34 10.21
N ASP A 184 -7.88 2.15 10.40
CA ASP A 184 -7.00 1.48 9.44
C ASP A 184 -7.50 0.05 9.20
N VAL A 185 -7.67 -0.28 7.92
CA VAL A 185 -8.09 -1.59 7.44
C VAL A 185 -6.87 -2.49 7.29
N GLN A 186 -6.90 -3.65 7.94
CA GLN A 186 -5.82 -4.62 7.85
C GLN A 186 -5.57 -5.05 6.39
N GLY A 187 -4.31 -4.97 5.98
CA GLY A 187 -3.88 -5.30 4.62
C GLY A 187 -3.83 -4.05 3.74
N LYS A 188 -3.45 -4.22 2.47
CA LYS A 188 -3.27 -3.10 1.54
C LYS A 188 -3.80 -3.45 0.16
N GLY A 189 -4.08 -2.43 -0.67
CA GLY A 189 -4.54 -2.60 -2.04
C GLY A 189 -6.04 -2.83 -2.17
N LEU A 190 -6.48 -3.39 -3.30
CA LEU A 190 -7.88 -3.39 -3.72
C LEU A 190 -8.83 -4.12 -2.75
N ALA A 191 -8.36 -5.17 -2.07
CA ALA A 191 -9.16 -5.90 -1.08
C ALA A 191 -9.48 -5.03 0.16
N ALA A 192 -8.52 -4.21 0.61
CA ALA A 192 -8.74 -3.30 1.75
C ALA A 192 -9.80 -2.23 1.44
N VAL A 193 -9.91 -1.81 0.19
CA VAL A 193 -10.93 -0.84 -0.28
C VAL A 193 -12.35 -1.37 -0.08
N GLY A 194 -12.57 -2.66 -0.31
CA GLY A 194 -13.88 -3.27 -0.13
C GLY A 194 -14.37 -3.16 1.32
N ALA A 195 -13.50 -3.52 2.27
CA ALA A 195 -13.78 -3.40 3.69
C ALA A 195 -13.92 -1.92 4.12
N ALA A 196 -13.06 -1.03 3.62
CA ALA A 196 -13.18 0.41 3.84
C ALA A 196 -14.56 0.96 3.41
N PHE A 197 -15.05 0.57 2.24
CA PHE A 197 -16.38 0.98 1.77
C PHE A 197 -17.51 0.40 2.60
N ALA A 198 -17.39 -0.85 3.04
CA ALA A 198 -18.36 -1.46 3.93
C ALA A 198 -18.48 -0.67 5.24
N VAL A 199 -17.35 -0.29 5.85
CA VAL A 199 -17.32 0.49 7.09
C VAL A 199 -17.80 1.91 6.88
N ILE A 200 -17.30 2.65 5.89
CA ILE A 200 -17.74 4.04 5.62
C ILE A 200 -19.23 4.09 5.29
N GLY A 201 -19.71 3.15 4.47
CA GLY A 201 -21.13 3.05 4.12
C GLY A 201 -22.01 2.77 5.34
N ALA A 202 -21.62 1.81 6.17
CA ALA A 202 -22.31 1.51 7.42
C ALA A 202 -22.25 2.68 8.41
N PHE A 203 -21.12 3.38 8.51
CA PHE A 203 -20.96 4.53 9.39
C PHE A 203 -21.88 5.68 9.00
N ARG A 204 -21.93 6.05 7.72
CA ARG A 204 -22.83 7.11 7.23
C ARG A 204 -24.29 6.85 7.56
N GLU A 205 -24.70 5.60 7.47
CA GLU A 205 -26.07 5.16 7.69
C GLU A 205 -26.39 5.08 9.20
N ALA A 206 -25.56 4.36 9.96
CA ALA A 206 -25.68 4.20 11.40
C ALA A 206 -25.54 5.52 12.16
N ALA A 207 -24.72 6.47 11.65
CA ALA A 207 -24.56 7.80 12.23
C ALA A 207 -25.90 8.54 12.38
N HIS A 208 -26.84 8.32 11.44
CA HIS A 208 -28.16 8.97 11.44
C HIS A 208 -29.23 8.16 12.19
N ARG A 209 -29.11 6.83 12.21
CA ARG A 209 -30.14 5.96 12.80
C ARG A 209 -29.91 5.59 14.25
N GLU A 210 -28.68 5.25 14.61
CA GLU A 210 -28.38 4.65 15.91
C GLU A 210 -28.19 5.74 16.96
N PRO A 211 -28.98 5.80 18.05
CA PRO A 211 -28.83 6.87 19.04
C PRO A 211 -27.55 6.73 19.89
N THR A 212 -27.13 5.50 20.18
CA THR A 212 -25.97 5.22 21.03
C THR A 212 -24.73 4.90 20.20
N LEU A 213 -23.56 5.23 20.76
CA LEU A 213 -22.28 4.96 20.10
C LEU A 213 -21.96 3.46 20.04
N THR A 214 -22.40 2.68 21.02
CA THR A 214 -22.28 1.21 21.02
C THR A 214 -23.05 0.57 19.87
N ALA A 215 -24.31 0.95 19.66
CA ALA A 215 -25.13 0.40 18.57
C ALA A 215 -24.60 0.78 17.20
N LEU A 216 -24.02 1.98 17.08
CA LEU A 216 -23.28 2.38 15.88
C LEU A 216 -22.11 1.43 15.63
N VAL A 217 -21.26 1.20 16.63
CA VAL A 217 -20.08 0.31 16.52
C VAL A 217 -20.49 -1.12 16.21
N ASP A 218 -21.53 -1.66 16.84
CA ASP A 218 -22.08 -2.99 16.53
C ASP A 218 -22.53 -3.10 15.06
N THR A 219 -23.07 -2.02 14.51
CA THR A 219 -23.45 -1.94 13.09
C THR A 219 -22.23 -1.94 12.17
N LEU A 220 -21.13 -1.28 12.57
CA LEU A 220 -19.88 -1.32 11.82
C LEU A 220 -19.26 -2.71 11.85
N ASP A 221 -19.20 -3.33 13.03
CA ASP A 221 -18.67 -4.68 13.20
C ASP A 221 -19.45 -5.67 12.33
N SER A 222 -20.78 -5.64 12.41
CA SER A 222 -21.68 -6.44 11.56
C SER A 222 -21.45 -6.19 10.06
N ALA A 223 -21.04 -4.98 9.67
CA ALA A 223 -20.71 -4.67 8.28
C ALA A 223 -19.40 -5.31 7.83
N VAL A 224 -18.37 -5.33 8.69
CA VAL A 224 -17.10 -6.01 8.42
C VAL A 224 -17.30 -7.53 8.37
N VAL A 225 -18.00 -8.11 9.34
CA VAL A 225 -18.32 -9.55 9.37
C VAL A 225 -19.06 -9.97 8.11
N ARG A 226 -20.08 -9.20 7.70
CA ARG A 226 -20.81 -9.47 6.46
C ARG A 226 -19.92 -9.33 5.23
N HIS A 227 -19.04 -8.33 5.17
CA HIS A 227 -18.08 -8.18 4.07
C HIS A 227 -17.15 -9.40 3.97
N ASN A 228 -16.57 -9.84 5.09
CA ASN A 228 -15.71 -11.02 5.15
C ASN A 228 -16.42 -12.29 4.69
N SER A 229 -17.69 -12.48 5.06
CA SER A 229 -18.48 -13.63 4.62
C SER A 229 -18.63 -13.71 3.09
N TYR A 230 -18.64 -12.57 2.38
CA TYR A 230 -18.65 -12.53 0.92
C TYR A 230 -17.25 -12.67 0.32
N ALA A 231 -16.23 -12.15 0.99
CA ALA A 231 -14.83 -12.30 0.61
C ALA A 231 -14.41 -13.78 0.62
N GLU A 232 -14.78 -14.51 1.67
CA GLU A 232 -14.50 -15.96 1.81
C GLU A 232 -15.07 -16.77 0.63
N GLN A 233 -16.30 -16.46 0.20
CA GLN A 233 -16.95 -17.10 -0.95
C GLN A 233 -16.21 -16.84 -2.27
N SER A 234 -15.48 -15.72 -2.36
CA SER A 234 -14.71 -15.32 -3.53
C SER A 234 -13.24 -15.77 -3.45
N GLY A 235 -12.83 -16.38 -2.33
CA GLY A 235 -11.45 -16.81 -2.06
C GLY A 235 -10.51 -15.69 -1.64
N ASP A 236 -11.03 -14.55 -1.20
CA ASP A 236 -10.26 -13.45 -0.61
C ASP A 236 -10.09 -13.69 0.90
N ASP A 237 -9.00 -13.18 1.49
CA ASP A 237 -8.78 -13.32 2.93
C ASP A 237 -9.74 -12.43 3.75
N GLU A 238 -10.04 -12.88 4.96
CA GLU A 238 -10.72 -12.06 5.98
C GLU A 238 -9.92 -10.81 6.34
N ARG A 239 -10.64 -9.75 6.72
CA ARG A 239 -10.10 -8.44 7.06
C ARG A 239 -10.67 -7.98 8.40
N PHE A 240 -9.90 -7.21 9.13
CA PHE A 240 -10.38 -6.48 10.30
C PHE A 240 -10.03 -5.01 10.17
N VAL A 241 -10.72 -4.15 10.92
CA VAL A 241 -10.50 -2.71 10.87
C VAL A 241 -10.28 -2.20 12.27
N THR A 242 -9.10 -1.62 12.52
CA THR A 242 -8.90 -0.84 13.74
C THR A 242 -9.63 0.49 13.56
N ALA A 243 -10.43 0.90 14.54
CA ALA A 243 -11.19 2.14 14.42
C ALA A 243 -11.33 2.90 15.73
N LEU A 244 -11.40 4.21 15.64
CA LEU A 244 -11.83 5.12 16.69
C LEU A 244 -13.11 5.82 16.23
N VAL A 245 -14.15 5.72 17.05
CA VAL A 245 -15.43 6.39 16.80
C VAL A 245 -15.69 7.39 17.91
N VAL A 246 -15.91 8.65 17.56
CA VAL A 246 -16.15 9.76 18.49
C VAL A 246 -17.52 10.36 18.22
N SER A 247 -18.29 10.65 19.27
CA SER A 247 -19.54 11.41 19.17
C SER A 247 -19.43 12.67 20.01
N ILE A 248 -19.70 13.82 19.39
CA ILE A 248 -19.60 15.13 19.98
C ILE A 248 -20.91 15.85 19.72
N ASP A 249 -21.68 16.05 20.77
CA ASP A 249 -22.89 16.85 20.73
C ASP A 249 -22.67 18.17 21.48
N ALA A 250 -23.74 18.88 21.79
CA ALA A 250 -23.67 20.15 22.47
C ALA A 250 -23.28 20.09 23.96
N HIS A 251 -23.12 18.91 24.55
CA HIS A 251 -22.67 18.74 25.93
C HIS A 251 -21.15 18.95 26.06
N ALA A 252 -20.70 19.27 27.27
CA ALA A 252 -19.28 19.54 27.55
C ALA A 252 -18.40 18.28 27.52
N GLU A 253 -19.02 17.09 27.55
CA GLU A 253 -18.34 15.80 27.42
C GLU A 253 -18.50 15.25 26.01
N ALA A 254 -17.52 14.48 25.55
CA ALA A 254 -17.59 13.72 24.31
C ALA A 254 -17.55 12.22 24.63
N GLN A 255 -18.16 11.43 23.74
CA GLN A 255 -18.15 9.97 23.81
C GLN A 255 -17.13 9.41 22.83
N ILE A 256 -16.48 8.31 23.20
CA ILE A 256 -15.52 7.61 22.35
C ILE A 256 -15.61 6.11 22.53
N VAL A 257 -15.44 5.37 21.43
CA VAL A 257 -15.24 3.92 21.44
C VAL A 257 -13.98 3.62 20.64
N ASN A 258 -13.05 2.88 21.26
CA ASN A 258 -11.83 2.43 20.63
C ASN A 258 -11.92 0.94 20.26
N CYS A 259 -11.95 0.66 18.96
CA CYS A 259 -11.95 -0.67 18.38
C CYS A 259 -10.51 -1.07 17.99
N GLY A 260 -9.61 -1.11 18.97
CA GLY A 260 -8.21 -1.54 18.80
C GLY A 260 -7.31 -0.57 18.00
N HIS A 261 -7.70 0.70 17.91
CA HIS A 261 -6.96 1.76 17.23
C HIS A 261 -6.10 2.59 18.19
N ILE A 262 -5.23 3.44 17.63
CA ILE A 262 -4.30 4.26 18.41
C ILE A 262 -5.06 5.33 19.20
N PRO A 263 -4.83 5.47 20.53
CA PRO A 263 -5.52 6.47 21.35
C PRO A 263 -5.33 7.90 20.83
N PRO A 264 -6.38 8.74 20.86
CA PRO A 264 -6.29 10.12 20.40
C PRO A 264 -5.53 11.00 21.39
N ARG A 265 -5.19 12.22 20.98
CA ARG A 265 -4.60 13.24 21.86
C ARG A 265 -5.52 14.45 22.01
N LEU A 266 -5.81 14.83 23.24
CA LEU A 266 -6.59 15.99 23.59
C LEU A 266 -5.66 17.16 23.90
N MET A 267 -5.88 18.28 23.23
CA MET A 267 -5.16 19.54 23.47
C MET A 267 -6.14 20.54 24.07
N HIS A 268 -5.84 21.00 25.28
CA HIS A 268 -6.62 22.03 25.96
C HIS A 268 -5.71 22.89 26.85
N GLU A 269 -5.86 24.22 26.77
CA GLU A 269 -5.08 25.19 27.57
C GLU A 269 -3.56 24.98 27.55
N GLY A 270 -3.01 24.54 26.40
CA GLY A 270 -1.57 24.30 26.25
C GLY A 270 -1.07 22.99 26.86
N VAL A 271 -1.97 22.09 27.24
CA VAL A 271 -1.64 20.75 27.74
C VAL A 271 -2.12 19.71 26.73
N VAL A 272 -1.25 18.72 26.48
CA VAL A 272 -1.58 17.52 25.69
C VAL A 272 -1.85 16.37 26.66
N THR A 273 -3.02 15.75 26.56
CA THR A 273 -3.41 14.58 27.35
C THR A 273 -3.99 13.49 26.46
N THR A 274 -4.09 12.26 26.98
CA THR A 274 -4.82 11.18 26.32
C THR A 274 -6.14 10.98 27.09
N PRO A 275 -7.30 11.03 26.43
CA PRO A 275 -8.57 10.72 27.08
C PRO A 275 -8.54 9.33 27.75
N PRO A 276 -9.26 9.12 28.86
CA PRO A 276 -9.37 7.80 29.48
C PRO A 276 -10.24 6.90 28.60
N LEU A 277 -9.63 5.91 27.93
CA LEU A 277 -10.31 4.95 27.09
C LEU A 277 -9.75 3.54 27.27
N GLU A 278 -10.65 2.56 27.27
CA GLU A 278 -10.30 1.15 27.17
C GLU A 278 -10.07 0.80 25.69
N SER A 279 -9.09 -0.06 25.42
CA SER A 279 -8.87 -0.57 24.07
C SER A 279 -9.75 -1.79 23.86
N GLY A 280 -10.74 -1.66 22.99
CA GLY A 280 -11.53 -2.79 22.49
C GLY A 280 -10.80 -3.60 21.42
N VAL A 281 -11.52 -4.57 20.85
CA VAL A 281 -11.04 -5.38 19.72
C VAL A 281 -11.33 -4.68 18.38
N PRO A 282 -10.54 -4.94 17.31
CA PRO A 282 -10.85 -4.45 15.98
C PRO A 282 -12.22 -4.89 15.46
N LEU A 283 -12.82 -4.07 14.61
CA LEU A 283 -14.06 -4.41 13.91
C LEU A 283 -13.86 -5.63 13.03
N GLY A 284 -14.84 -6.53 13.02
CA GLY A 284 -14.77 -7.85 12.38
C GLY A 284 -14.25 -8.95 13.31
N LEU A 285 -13.79 -8.60 14.52
CA LEU A 285 -13.26 -9.52 15.52
C LEU A 285 -14.01 -9.43 16.86
N ALA A 286 -15.20 -8.83 16.90
CA ALA A 286 -15.99 -8.69 18.13
C ALA A 286 -16.27 -10.02 18.84
N GLU A 287 -16.38 -11.14 18.11
CA GLU A 287 -16.56 -12.48 18.70
C GLU A 287 -15.37 -12.93 19.59
N LEU A 288 -14.20 -12.30 19.44
CA LEU A 288 -13.03 -12.56 20.27
C LEU A 288 -13.03 -11.75 21.58
N ALA A 289 -13.93 -10.78 21.73
CA ALA A 289 -14.01 -9.97 22.94
C ALA A 289 -14.64 -10.78 24.09
N SER A 290 -13.99 -10.76 25.26
CA SER A 290 -14.53 -11.36 26.48
C SER A 290 -15.59 -10.48 27.17
N GLU A 291 -15.58 -9.18 26.87
CA GLU A 291 -16.44 -8.18 27.49
C GLU A 291 -17.13 -7.33 26.42
N PRO A 292 -18.34 -6.81 26.68
CA PRO A 292 -19.04 -5.92 25.75
C PRO A 292 -18.27 -4.61 25.54
N THR A 293 -18.39 -4.03 24.35
CA THR A 293 -17.85 -2.71 24.02
C THR A 293 -18.36 -1.64 24.99
N THR A 294 -17.45 -0.92 25.64
CA THR A 294 -17.74 0.18 26.57
C THR A 294 -17.56 1.54 25.90
N VAL A 295 -18.32 2.54 26.35
CA VAL A 295 -18.17 3.94 25.91
C VAL A 295 -17.27 4.67 26.89
N GLY A 296 -16.16 5.21 26.39
CA GLY A 296 -15.34 6.18 27.10
C GLY A 296 -15.99 7.56 27.07
N TRP A 297 -15.86 8.30 28.17
CA TRP A 297 -16.32 9.68 28.31
C TRP A 297 -15.16 10.56 28.72
N PHE A 298 -15.08 11.76 28.16
CA PHE A 298 -14.05 12.72 28.51
C PHE A 298 -14.53 14.15 28.33
N ASP A 299 -13.97 15.06 29.15
CA ASP A 299 -14.23 16.49 29.02
C ASP A 299 -13.71 17.03 27.68
N PHE A 300 -14.59 17.69 26.94
CA PHE A 300 -14.30 18.30 25.65
C PHE A 300 -14.85 19.74 25.58
N PRO A 301 -14.33 20.64 26.44
CA PRO A 301 -14.82 22.02 26.56
C PRO A 301 -14.51 22.86 25.31
N ALA A 302 -15.14 24.04 25.21
CA ALA A 302 -14.90 24.97 24.11
C ALA A 302 -13.40 25.30 23.95
N GLY A 303 -12.93 25.36 22.70
CA GLY A 303 -11.54 25.63 22.37
C GLY A 303 -10.58 24.44 22.56
N SER A 304 -11.05 23.30 23.08
CA SER A 304 -10.31 22.04 23.02
C SER A 304 -10.18 21.53 21.58
N THR A 305 -9.14 20.75 21.33
CA THR A 305 -8.90 20.11 20.03
C THR A 305 -8.48 18.67 20.26
N LEU A 306 -9.12 17.74 19.57
CA LEU A 306 -8.82 16.31 19.60
C LEU A 306 -8.06 15.95 18.32
N LEU A 307 -6.86 15.40 18.46
CA LEU A 307 -6.09 14.83 17.38
C LEU A 307 -6.40 13.33 17.27
N LEU A 308 -6.84 12.93 16.08
CA LEU A 308 -7.00 11.54 15.67
C LEU A 308 -5.94 11.23 14.62
N THR A 309 -5.29 10.08 14.71
CA THR A 309 -4.25 9.69 13.75
C THR A 309 -4.24 8.19 13.54
N THR A 310 -3.77 7.77 12.37
CA THR A 310 -3.42 6.38 12.05
C THR A 310 -1.96 6.09 12.36
N ASP A 311 -1.57 4.82 12.22
CA ASP A 311 -0.25 4.31 12.58
C ASP A 311 0.85 4.87 11.70
N GLY A 312 0.58 5.25 10.45
CA GLY A 312 1.57 5.85 9.59
C GLY A 312 2.23 7.10 10.17
N LEU A 313 1.56 7.86 11.03
CA LEU A 313 2.20 8.96 11.77
C LEU A 313 3.05 8.45 12.93
N THR A 314 2.48 7.65 13.84
CA THR A 314 3.15 7.21 15.08
C THR A 314 4.29 6.23 14.83
N GLU A 315 4.15 5.41 13.78
CA GLU A 315 5.12 4.41 13.37
C GLU A 315 6.15 4.96 12.37
N THR A 316 6.08 6.25 12.02
CA THR A 316 7.15 6.90 11.27
C THR A 316 8.47 6.78 12.05
N ARG A 317 9.55 6.37 11.36
CA ARG A 317 10.86 6.14 11.96
C ARG A 317 11.93 7.00 11.33
N SER A 318 12.84 7.51 12.16
CA SER A 318 14.07 8.13 11.67
C SER A 318 15.04 7.06 11.13
N SER A 319 16.16 7.50 10.55
CA SER A 319 17.22 6.62 10.04
C SER A 319 17.82 5.67 11.10
N ASP A 320 17.72 6.00 12.39
CA ASP A 320 18.20 5.14 13.48
C ASP A 320 17.14 4.15 13.99
N GLY A 321 15.92 4.21 13.44
CA GLY A 321 14.79 3.36 13.81
C GLY A 321 13.93 3.89 14.96
N THR A 322 14.24 5.07 15.52
CA THR A 322 13.44 5.71 16.57
C THR A 322 12.09 6.16 16.02
N PHE A 323 11.03 5.87 16.76
CA PHE A 323 9.66 6.28 16.43
C PHE A 323 9.47 7.80 16.56
N TYR A 324 8.59 8.34 15.72
CA TYR A 324 8.23 9.75 15.71
C TYR A 324 7.59 10.16 17.04
N PRO A 325 8.17 11.14 17.77
CA PRO A 325 7.71 11.48 19.12
C PRO A 325 6.50 12.43 19.06
N VAL A 326 5.33 11.88 18.72
CA VAL A 326 4.08 12.64 18.50
C VAL A 326 3.76 13.61 19.65
N ASP A 327 3.90 13.17 20.90
CA ASP A 327 3.53 13.98 22.07
C ASP A 327 4.45 15.19 22.26
N GLU A 328 5.75 15.03 22.00
CA GLU A 328 6.73 16.11 22.03
C GLU A 328 6.45 17.11 20.89
N ARG A 329 6.22 16.59 19.68
CA ARG A 329 5.91 17.42 18.50
C ARG A 329 4.59 18.15 18.61
N LEU A 330 3.58 17.55 19.22
CA LEU A 330 2.32 18.23 19.50
C LEU A 330 2.54 19.41 20.45
N THR A 331 3.34 19.21 21.49
CA THR A 331 3.66 20.26 22.48
C THR A 331 4.40 21.42 21.81
N GLU A 332 5.32 21.15 20.90
CA GLU A 332 6.04 22.17 20.12
C GLU A 332 5.11 22.95 19.17
N HIS A 333 4.07 22.31 18.65
CA HIS A 333 3.14 22.89 17.67
C HIS A 333 1.82 23.40 18.29
N LEU A 334 1.69 23.48 19.62
CA LEU A 334 0.47 23.95 20.30
C LEU A 334 0.02 25.37 19.89
N ALA A 335 0.95 26.19 19.41
CA ALA A 335 0.66 27.55 18.93
C ALA A 335 0.06 27.59 17.52
N LEU A 336 0.16 26.49 16.75
CA LEU A 336 -0.42 26.42 15.41
C LEU A 336 -1.94 26.40 15.48
N SER A 337 -2.56 26.93 14.42
CA SER A 337 -4.01 26.75 14.32
C SER A 337 -4.34 25.27 14.15
N PRO A 338 -5.47 24.81 14.70
CA PRO A 338 -5.99 23.45 14.48
C PRO A 338 -6.21 23.12 13.01
N THR A 339 -6.28 24.12 12.13
CA THR A 339 -6.34 23.92 10.67
C THR A 339 -4.99 23.59 10.07
N GLU A 340 -3.91 24.16 10.59
CA GLU A 340 -2.54 23.96 10.07
C GLU A 340 -1.85 22.75 10.71
N LEU A 341 -2.24 22.41 11.94
CA LEU A 341 -1.61 21.35 12.74
C LEU A 341 -1.50 20.00 12.02
N PRO A 342 -2.56 19.45 11.35
CA PRO A 342 -2.43 18.17 10.66
C PRO A 342 -1.35 18.16 9.59
N ARG A 343 -1.28 19.22 8.77
CA ARG A 343 -0.28 19.35 7.69
C ARG A 343 1.12 19.53 8.27
N ALA A 344 1.26 20.35 9.30
CA ALA A 344 2.54 20.57 9.96
C ALA A 344 3.11 19.29 10.56
N LEU A 345 2.29 18.48 11.24
CA LEU A 345 2.72 17.20 11.80
C LEU A 345 3.11 16.19 10.73
N TYR A 346 2.36 16.13 9.63
CA TYR A 346 2.71 15.27 8.50
C TYR A 346 4.05 15.67 7.86
N GLU A 347 4.28 16.97 7.65
CA GLU A 347 5.53 17.47 7.07
C GLU A 347 6.72 17.27 8.03
N ASP A 348 6.53 17.47 9.33
CA ASP A 348 7.56 17.19 10.34
C ASP A 348 7.89 15.69 10.43
N ALA A 349 6.89 14.82 10.42
CA ALA A 349 7.10 13.36 10.39
C ALA A 349 7.87 12.92 9.14
N ARG A 350 7.54 13.46 7.97
CA ARG A 350 8.30 13.20 6.73
C ARG A 350 9.73 13.70 6.80
N ALA A 351 9.95 14.89 7.36
CA ALA A 351 11.30 15.42 7.55
C ALA A 351 12.11 14.57 8.56
N PHE A 352 11.45 14.09 9.62
CA PHE A 352 12.05 13.22 10.64
C PHE A 352 12.49 11.86 10.06
N ALA A 353 11.75 11.31 9.11
CA ALA A 353 12.05 10.02 8.51
C ALA A 353 13.28 10.05 7.57
N GLY A 354 13.53 11.19 6.92
CA GLY A 354 14.62 11.37 5.95
C GLY A 354 14.31 10.78 4.56
N GLU A 355 15.24 10.94 3.62
CA GLU A 355 15.08 10.44 2.26
C GLU A 355 15.19 8.89 2.22
N GLY A 356 14.21 8.23 1.59
CA GLY A 356 14.25 6.79 1.31
C GLY A 356 13.61 5.87 2.37
N SER A 357 12.91 6.42 3.37
CA SER A 357 12.10 5.61 4.29
C SER A 357 10.81 5.12 3.61
N GLN A 358 10.43 3.87 3.88
CA GLN A 358 9.13 3.34 3.46
C GLN A 358 8.06 3.97 4.36
N HIS A 359 7.20 4.79 3.77
CA HIS A 359 6.10 5.43 4.47
C HIS A 359 4.88 4.51 4.47
N ASP A 360 4.09 4.53 5.54
CA ASP A 360 2.72 4.00 5.52
C ASP A 360 1.72 5.08 5.13
N ASP A 361 0.46 4.71 4.91
CA ASP A 361 -0.61 5.67 4.71
C ASP A 361 -0.74 6.53 5.97
N VAL A 362 -0.89 7.83 5.78
CA VAL A 362 -1.01 8.76 6.91
C VAL A 362 -2.32 9.49 6.84
N ALA A 363 -3.16 9.29 7.85
CA ALA A 363 -4.34 10.09 8.12
C ALA A 363 -4.16 10.80 9.47
N VAL A 364 -4.25 12.13 9.44
CA VAL A 364 -4.22 12.98 10.65
C VAL A 364 -5.44 13.88 10.61
N LEU A 365 -6.27 13.84 11.65
CA LEU A 365 -7.44 14.69 11.80
C LEU A 365 -7.36 15.49 13.09
N THR A 366 -7.79 16.73 13.03
CA THR A 366 -8.04 17.59 14.17
C THR A 366 -9.52 17.90 14.25
N VAL A 367 -10.14 17.59 15.37
CA VAL A 367 -11.52 17.91 15.69
C VAL A 367 -11.50 19.00 16.75
N ARG A 368 -11.86 20.23 16.39
CA ARG A 368 -11.89 21.36 17.31
C ARG A 368 -13.30 21.63 17.77
N ARG A 369 -13.49 21.76 19.08
CA ARG A 369 -14.77 22.20 19.63
C ARG A 369 -15.08 23.63 19.17
N SER A 370 -16.25 23.84 18.56
CA SER A 370 -16.69 25.17 18.15
C SER A 370 -16.75 26.10 19.37
N PRO A 371 -16.17 27.31 19.30
CA PRO A 371 -16.29 28.32 20.35
C PRO A 371 -17.65 29.02 20.36
N TYR A 372 -18.50 28.80 19.34
CA TYR A 372 -19.76 29.52 19.16
C TYR A 372 -20.94 28.55 19.09
N ARG A 373 -21.95 28.85 19.91
CA ARG A 373 -23.36 28.55 19.63
C ARG A 373 -24.03 29.82 19.11
#